data_AF-A0A6P6W2R1-F1
#
_entry.id   AF-A0A6P6W2R1-F1
#
_cell.length_a   1.000
_cell.length_b   1.000
_cell.length_c   1.000
_cell.angle_alpha   90.00
_cell.angle_beta   90.00
_cell.angle_gamma   90.00
#
_symmetry.space_group_name_H-M   'P 1'
#
loop_
_entity.id
_entity.type
_entity.pdbx_description
1 polymer ?
#
loop_
_entity_poly.entity_id
_entity_poly.type
_entity_poly.pdbx_seq_one_letter_code
_entity_poly.pdbx_strand_id
1 'polypeptide(L)'
;MSKGIYNSKKYHVADIVAVLSRAWSAGVDRIIVTGGFLEESKEALAIAETDARLFCMVDVHPTRCKEFDESGDPEKHFQSLLSLTKEGVEKGKQLVNVDWTMTGFIAKRIQCQMIWGSVGESNAINIAKRIDFDEKIINCAQAWINKLTSQKVQMQKDLLHQ
;
A
#
# COMPACT_ATOMS: atom_id res chain seq x y z
N MET A 1 0.01 11.67 13.11
CA MET A 1 -1.24 11.45 13.86
C MET A 1 -1.07 10.43 14.98
N SER A 2 -0.90 9.13 14.73
CA SER A 2 -0.74 8.11 15.79
C SER A 2 0.48 8.27 16.72
N LYS A 3 1.50 9.01 16.28
CA LYS A 3 2.63 9.43 17.14
C LYS A 3 2.28 10.61 18.07
N GLY A 4 1.06 11.15 17.98
CA GLY A 4 0.60 12.35 18.69
C GLY A 4 1.18 13.66 18.19
N ILE A 5 1.79 13.65 17.00
CA ILE A 5 2.39 14.82 16.36
C ILE A 5 1.48 15.29 15.22
N TYR A 6 1.16 16.59 15.26
CA TYR A 6 0.33 17.31 14.30
C TYR A 6 1.03 18.62 13.94
N ASN A 7 1.35 18.83 12.67
CA ASN A 7 2.07 20.02 12.20
C ASN A 7 3.30 20.34 13.08
N SER A 8 4.11 19.31 13.33
CA SER A 8 5.33 19.36 14.16
C SER A 8 5.13 19.69 15.65
N LYS A 9 3.89 19.79 16.13
CA LYS A 9 3.56 19.99 17.55
C LYS A 9 3.06 18.68 18.16
N LYS A 10 3.50 18.39 19.39
CA LYS A 10 3.09 17.21 20.14
C LYS A 10 1.84 17.53 20.97
N TYR A 11 0.78 16.76 20.77
CA TYR A 11 -0.51 16.92 21.47
C TYR A 11 -0.82 15.74 22.39
N HIS A 12 -0.37 14.54 22.03
CA HIS A 12 -0.50 13.37 22.87
C HIS A 12 0.72 12.46 22.74
N VAL A 13 0.81 11.45 23.59
CA VAL A 13 1.79 10.37 23.46
C VAL A 13 1.41 9.45 22.30
N ALA A 14 2.38 8.72 21.75
CA ALA A 14 2.09 7.74 20.71
C ALA A 14 1.09 6.69 21.23
N ASP A 15 0.02 6.46 20.50
CA ASP A 15 -1.15 5.69 20.96
C ASP A 15 -1.50 4.52 20.03
N ILE A 16 -0.56 4.10 19.17
CA ILE A 16 -0.77 3.03 18.18
C ILE A 16 -1.25 1.72 18.82
N VAL A 17 -0.74 1.36 20.00
CA VAL A 17 -1.18 0.16 20.74
C VAL A 17 -2.65 0.24 21.11
N ALA A 18 -3.11 1.41 21.57
CA ALA A 18 -4.51 1.63 21.90
C ALA A 18 -5.41 1.62 20.65
N VAL A 19 -4.91 2.16 19.52
CA VAL A 19 -5.60 2.10 18.22
C VAL A 19 -5.78 0.64 17.78
N LEU A 20 -4.71 -0.16 17.82
CA LEU A 20 -4.75 -1.58 17.45
C LEU A 20 -5.66 -2.37 18.38
N SER A 21 -5.58 -2.16 19.70
CA SER A 21 -6.47 -2.81 20.67
C SER A 21 -7.94 -2.57 20.35
N ARG A 22 -8.33 -1.33 19.99
CA ARG A 22 -9.71 -1.04 19.57
C ARG A 22 -10.10 -1.75 18.28
N ALA A 23 -9.20 -1.83 17.30
CA ALA A 23 -9.44 -2.55 16.05
C ALA A 23 -9.70 -4.04 16.31
N TRP A 24 -8.88 -4.67 17.16
CA TRP A 24 -9.06 -6.06 17.57
C TRP A 24 -10.37 -6.29 18.32
N SER A 25 -10.72 -5.42 19.26
CA SER A 25 -12.00 -5.49 19.98
C SER A 25 -13.22 -5.30 19.06
N ALA A 26 -13.06 -4.59 17.94
CA ALA A 26 -14.09 -4.44 16.92
C ALA A 26 -14.17 -5.64 15.95
N GLY A 27 -13.34 -6.66 16.12
CA GLY A 27 -13.34 -7.86 15.27
C GLY A 27 -12.52 -7.74 13.99
N VAL A 28 -11.61 -6.77 13.89
CA VAL A 28 -10.64 -6.73 12.79
C VAL A 28 -9.71 -7.94 12.92
N ASP A 29 -9.58 -8.73 11.86
CA ASP A 29 -8.77 -9.95 11.88
C ASP A 29 -7.29 -9.65 11.60
N ARG A 30 -7.02 -8.85 10.57
CA ARG A 30 -5.67 -8.51 10.10
C ARG A 30 -5.63 -7.08 9.58
N ILE A 31 -4.46 -6.45 9.66
CA ILE A 31 -4.25 -5.06 9.21
C ILE A 31 -2.99 -5.00 8.35
N ILE A 32 -3.06 -4.23 7.27
CA ILE A 32 -1.92 -3.91 6.41
C ILE A 32 -1.53 -2.45 6.68
N VAL A 33 -0.31 -2.25 7.18
CA VAL A 33 0.27 -0.93 7.43
C VAL A 33 0.87 -0.40 6.13
N THR A 34 0.36 0.76 5.69
CA THR A 34 0.79 1.43 4.47
C THR A 34 2.03 2.28 4.73
N GLY A 35 3.07 2.12 3.92
CA GLY A 35 4.15 3.11 3.77
C GLY A 35 4.16 3.65 2.35
N GLY A 36 4.20 4.97 2.18
CA GLY A 36 4.11 5.61 0.85
C GLY A 36 5.45 6.08 0.27
N PHE A 37 6.55 5.83 0.96
CA PHE A 37 7.92 6.14 0.54
C PHE A 37 8.92 5.40 1.44
N LEU A 38 10.21 5.38 1.11
CA LEU A 38 11.19 4.46 1.73
C LEU A 38 11.21 4.51 3.27
N GLU A 39 11.28 5.69 3.88
CA GLU A 39 11.33 5.78 5.36
C GLU A 39 10.00 5.39 6.00
N GLU A 40 8.86 5.79 5.42
CA GLU A 40 7.54 5.34 5.90
C GLU A 40 7.39 3.82 5.81
N SER A 41 7.93 3.20 4.75
CA SER A 41 7.92 1.74 4.60
C SER A 41 8.75 1.03 5.67
N LYS A 42 9.89 1.61 6.09
CA LYS A 42 10.68 1.08 7.23
C LYS A 42 9.89 1.14 8.53
N GLU A 43 9.22 2.27 8.77
CA GLU A 43 8.35 2.42 9.94
C GLU A 43 7.16 1.46 9.91
N ALA A 44 6.56 1.25 8.73
CA ALA A 44 5.47 0.31 8.54
C ALA A 44 5.91 -1.13 8.86
N LEU A 45 7.10 -1.54 8.42
CA LEU A 45 7.68 -2.85 8.75
C LEU A 45 7.91 -3.00 10.25
N ALA A 46 8.49 -1.99 10.91
CA ALA A 46 8.69 -2.00 12.36
C ALA A 46 7.38 -2.14 13.13
N ILE A 47 6.29 -1.50 12.68
CA ILE A 47 4.96 -1.68 13.26
C ILE A 47 4.44 -3.09 12.98
N ALA A 48 4.59 -3.61 11.76
CA ALA A 48 4.12 -4.94 11.39
C ALA A 48 4.78 -6.06 12.21
N GLU A 49 6.02 -5.85 12.64
CA GLU A 49 6.74 -6.79 13.51
C GLU A 49 6.14 -6.91 14.92
N THR A 50 5.35 -5.93 15.38
CA THR A 50 4.82 -5.92 16.76
C THR A 50 3.68 -6.92 17.02
N ASP A 51 2.97 -7.40 15.99
CA ASP A 51 1.88 -8.35 16.13
C ASP A 51 1.80 -9.26 14.88
N ALA A 52 1.53 -10.54 15.08
CA ALA A 52 1.46 -11.54 13.99
C ALA A 52 0.36 -11.26 12.95
N ARG A 53 -0.67 -10.49 13.31
CA ARG A 53 -1.80 -10.12 12.44
C ARG A 53 -1.54 -8.85 11.63
N LEU A 54 -0.37 -8.24 11.82
CA LEU A 54 0.04 -7.04 11.08
C LEU A 54 0.98 -7.41 9.95
N PHE A 55 0.72 -6.77 8.81
CA PHE A 55 1.52 -6.84 7.60
C PHE A 55 1.87 -5.42 7.15
N CYS A 56 2.82 -5.27 6.23
CA CYS A 56 3.19 -3.97 5.68
C CYS A 56 3.33 -4.00 4.15
N MET A 57 3.32 -2.79 3.59
CA MET A 57 3.60 -2.52 2.18
C MET A 57 4.86 -1.66 2.06
N VAL A 58 5.68 -1.96 1.04
CA VAL A 58 6.85 -1.19 0.64
C VAL A 58 6.55 -0.68 -0.76
N ASP A 59 6.41 0.63 -0.90
CA ASP A 59 6.07 1.27 -2.18
C ASP A 59 6.44 2.77 -2.14
N VAL A 60 6.43 3.41 -3.32
CA VAL A 60 6.59 4.85 -3.47
C VAL A 60 5.34 5.41 -4.13
N HIS A 61 4.56 6.16 -3.35
CA HIS A 61 3.35 6.80 -3.82
C HIS A 61 3.65 7.83 -4.93
N PRO A 62 2.78 8.02 -5.94
CA PRO A 62 3.00 8.98 -7.03
C PRO A 62 3.36 10.40 -6.58
N THR A 63 2.78 10.88 -5.48
CA THR A 63 3.08 12.21 -4.92
C THR A 63 4.44 12.29 -4.20
N ARG A 64 5.12 11.15 -4.01
CA ARG A 64 6.41 11.00 -3.34
C ARG A 64 7.53 10.50 -4.25
N CYS A 65 7.27 10.27 -5.55
CA CYS A 65 8.28 9.83 -6.52
C CYS A 65 9.50 10.76 -6.64
N LYS A 66 9.40 12.01 -6.17
CA LYS A 66 10.55 12.93 -6.07
C LYS A 66 11.68 12.38 -5.21
N GLU A 67 11.43 11.43 -4.31
CA GLU A 67 12.49 10.84 -3.50
C GLU A 67 13.57 10.15 -4.35
N PHE A 68 13.22 9.64 -5.54
CA PHE A 68 14.20 9.09 -6.46
C PHE A 68 15.17 10.16 -6.97
N ASP A 69 14.65 11.33 -7.36
CA ASP A 69 15.50 12.46 -7.77
C ASP A 69 16.32 12.99 -6.59
N GLU A 70 15.69 13.15 -5.42
CA GLU A 70 16.30 13.69 -4.21
C GLU A 70 17.37 12.75 -3.62
N SER A 71 17.29 11.45 -3.90
CA SER A 71 18.30 10.47 -3.48
C SER A 71 19.67 10.70 -4.15
N GLY A 72 19.71 11.38 -5.30
CA GLY A 72 20.90 11.54 -6.13
C GLY A 72 21.35 10.25 -6.85
N ASP A 73 20.78 9.10 -6.50
CA ASP A 73 21.04 7.78 -7.10
C ASP A 73 19.75 6.93 -7.08
N PRO A 74 18.88 7.09 -8.10
CA PRO A 74 17.62 6.39 -8.18
C PRO A 74 17.74 4.86 -8.16
N GLU A 75 18.84 4.31 -8.70
CA GLU A 75 19.07 2.87 -8.72
C GLU A 75 19.37 2.35 -7.31
N LYS A 76 20.27 3.01 -6.58
CA LYS A 76 20.54 2.66 -5.18
C LYS A 76 19.29 2.81 -4.30
N HIS A 77 18.48 3.83 -4.56
CA HIS A 77 17.21 4.02 -3.86
C HIS A 77 16.23 2.87 -4.14
N PHE A 78 16.10 2.47 -5.40
CA PHE A 78 15.34 1.28 -5.79
C PHE A 78 15.86 0.00 -5.12
N GLN A 79 17.18 -0.21 -5.10
CA GLN A 79 17.79 -1.36 -4.41
C GLN A 79 17.49 -1.35 -2.90
N SER A 80 17.36 -0.17 -2.29
CA SER A 80 17.00 -0.04 -0.87
C SER A 80 15.56 -0.47 -0.63
N LEU A 81 14.62 -0.07 -1.49
CA LEU A 81 13.22 -0.54 -1.46
C LEU A 81 13.13 -2.06 -1.67
N LEU A 82 13.90 -2.59 -2.62
CA LEU A 82 13.95 -4.02 -2.90
C LEU A 82 14.51 -4.81 -1.70
N SER A 83 15.58 -4.32 -1.07
CA SER A 83 16.16 -4.93 0.12
C SER A 83 15.17 -4.98 1.27
N LEU A 84 14.47 -3.87 1.53
CA LEU A 84 13.45 -3.79 2.58
C LEU A 84 12.28 -4.74 2.29
N THR A 85 11.90 -4.87 1.02
CA THR A 85 10.86 -5.81 0.59
C THR A 85 11.27 -7.25 0.89
N LYS A 86 12.51 -7.64 0.56
CA LYS A 86 13.04 -8.98 0.85
C LYS A 86 13.07 -9.27 2.34
N GLU A 87 13.56 -8.31 3.13
CA GLU A 87 13.59 -8.42 4.60
C GLU A 87 12.18 -8.66 5.16
N GLY A 88 11.21 -7.87 4.74
CA GLY A 88 9.84 -8.06 5.22
C GLY A 88 9.22 -9.37 4.75
N VAL A 89 9.58 -9.90 3.57
CA VAL A 89 9.12 -11.22 3.09
C VAL A 89 9.72 -12.33 3.93
N GLU A 90 11.02 -12.27 4.22
CA GLU A 90 11.72 -13.22 5.10
C GLU A 90 11.10 -13.26 6.50
N LYS A 91 10.66 -12.10 7.01
CA LYS A 91 9.97 -11.98 8.30
C LYS A 91 8.48 -12.36 8.25
N GLY A 92 7.94 -12.70 7.08
CA GLY A 92 6.51 -12.98 6.89
C GLY A 92 5.59 -11.78 7.12
N LYS A 93 6.14 -10.56 7.03
CA LYS A 93 5.42 -9.29 7.27
C LYS A 93 5.06 -8.56 5.98
N GLN A 94 5.83 -8.76 4.93
CA GLN A 94 5.65 -8.08 3.67
C GLN A 94 4.79 -8.90 2.72
N LEU A 95 3.86 -8.20 2.08
CA LEU A 95 3.04 -8.74 1.00
C LEU A 95 3.45 -8.06 -0.30
N VAL A 96 3.78 -8.86 -1.31
CA VAL A 96 4.38 -8.35 -2.56
C VAL A 96 3.30 -7.79 -3.50
N ASN A 97 3.44 -6.47 -3.78
CA ASN A 97 2.84 -5.57 -4.79
C ASN A 97 1.37 -5.14 -4.65
N VAL A 98 1.10 -3.83 -4.53
CA VAL A 98 -0.26 -3.27 -4.72
C VAL A 98 -0.21 -2.03 -5.62
N ASP A 99 -0.69 -2.24 -6.84
CA ASP A 99 -1.07 -1.22 -7.82
C ASP A 99 -2.09 -0.23 -7.23
N TRP A 100 -1.73 1.06 -7.20
CA TRP A 100 -2.69 2.16 -7.05
C TRP A 100 -2.86 2.83 -8.41
N THR A 101 -3.89 2.42 -9.15
CA THR A 101 -4.27 3.07 -10.41
C THR A 101 -4.50 4.58 -10.24
N MET A 102 -3.48 5.37 -10.57
CA MET A 102 -3.61 6.70 -11.17
C MET A 102 -2.99 6.63 -12.56
N THR A 103 -3.66 5.89 -13.45
CA THR A 103 -3.40 5.95 -14.89
C THR A 103 -3.68 7.38 -15.33
N GLY A 104 -2.63 8.21 -15.48
CA GLY A 104 -2.79 9.49 -16.13
C GLY A 104 -1.77 10.62 -15.90
N PHE A 105 -0.84 10.60 -14.93
CA PHE A 105 -0.12 11.87 -14.66
C PHE A 105 1.39 11.90 -14.36
N ILE A 106 2.14 10.79 -14.31
CA ILE A 106 3.59 10.87 -14.03
C ILE A 106 4.39 9.89 -14.90
N ALA A 107 4.27 10.01 -16.22
CA ALA A 107 5.05 9.19 -17.15
C ALA A 107 5.71 10.03 -18.24
N LYS A 108 6.42 11.11 -17.86
CA LYS A 108 7.21 11.84 -18.87
C LYS A 108 8.59 12.37 -18.48
N ARG A 109 9.17 12.05 -17.31
CA ARG A 109 10.52 12.59 -17.01
C ARG A 109 11.51 11.74 -16.22
N ILE A 110 11.14 10.57 -15.70
CA ILE A 110 12.10 9.68 -15.04
C ILE A 110 11.86 8.28 -15.57
N GLN A 111 12.88 7.74 -16.23
CA GLN A 111 12.86 6.45 -16.89
C GLN A 111 13.13 5.34 -15.84
N CYS A 112 12.38 5.34 -14.74
CA CYS A 112 12.30 4.20 -13.84
C CYS A 112 11.14 3.34 -14.33
N GLN A 113 11.43 2.19 -14.93
CA GLN A 113 10.45 1.12 -15.08
C GLN A 113 10.15 0.57 -13.68
N MET A 114 9.36 1.30 -12.89
CA MET A 114 8.55 0.67 -11.86
C MET A 114 7.62 -0.29 -12.61
N ILE A 115 7.68 -1.58 -12.28
CA ILE A 115 6.76 -2.58 -12.83
C ILE A 115 5.38 -2.29 -12.23
N TRP A 116 4.68 -1.35 -12.84
CA TRP A 116 3.25 -1.17 -12.65
C TRP A 116 2.59 -2.40 -13.25
N GLY A 117 2.00 -3.24 -12.40
CA GLY A 117 1.16 -4.34 -12.86
C GLY A 117 0.09 -3.79 -13.79
N SER A 118 0.05 -4.28 -15.03
CA SER A 118 -0.99 -3.88 -15.97
C SER A 118 -2.35 -4.37 -15.47
N VAL A 119 -3.31 -3.45 -15.47
CA VAL A 119 -4.76 -3.65 -15.30
C VAL A 119 -5.23 -5.05 -15.69
N GLY A 120 -5.80 -5.79 -14.73
CA GLY A 120 -6.49 -7.05 -15.03
C GLY A 120 -7.00 -7.81 -13.80
N GLU A 121 -6.17 -7.97 -12.78
CA GLU A 121 -6.57 -8.61 -11.52
C GLU A 121 -6.09 -7.76 -10.34
N SER A 122 -6.99 -7.39 -9.43
CA SER A 122 -6.61 -6.58 -8.27
C SER A 122 -5.64 -7.39 -7.40
N ASN A 123 -4.36 -6.98 -7.37
CA ASN A 123 -3.34 -7.71 -6.63
C ASN A 123 -3.63 -7.78 -5.12
N ALA A 124 -4.45 -6.84 -4.61
CA ALA A 124 -4.95 -6.85 -3.23
C ALA A 124 -5.79 -8.12 -2.91
N ILE A 125 -6.57 -8.64 -3.85
CA ILE A 125 -7.32 -9.89 -3.66
C ILE A 125 -6.38 -11.09 -3.59
N ASN A 126 -5.37 -11.14 -4.46
CA ASN A 126 -4.39 -12.22 -4.46
C ASN A 126 -3.53 -12.20 -3.21
N ILE A 127 -3.21 -11.01 -2.70
CA ILE A 127 -2.58 -10.83 -1.40
C ILE A 127 -3.49 -11.34 -0.29
N ALA A 128 -4.75 -10.89 -0.22
CA ALA A 128 -5.72 -11.32 0.79
C ALA A 128 -5.85 -12.85 0.84
N LYS A 129 -5.89 -13.52 -0.32
CA LYS A 129 -5.86 -14.99 -0.42
C LYS A 129 -4.59 -15.59 0.19
N ARG A 130 -3.41 -15.00 -0.08
CA ARG A 130 -2.12 -15.49 0.45
C ARG A 130 -1.99 -15.37 1.96
N ILE A 131 -2.64 -14.37 2.56
CA ILE A 131 -2.68 -14.18 4.02
C ILE A 131 -3.89 -14.83 4.68
N ASP A 132 -4.59 -15.71 3.96
CA ASP A 132 -5.68 -16.52 4.48
C ASP A 132 -6.82 -15.67 5.08
N PHE A 133 -7.20 -14.59 4.36
CA PHE A 133 -8.43 -13.86 4.68
C PHE A 133 -9.66 -14.71 4.38
N ASP A 134 -10.73 -14.49 5.12
CA ASP A 134 -12.03 -15.16 4.93
C ASP A 134 -12.51 -15.04 3.47
N GLU A 135 -12.83 -16.18 2.85
CA GLU A 135 -13.29 -16.26 1.46
C GLU A 135 -14.53 -15.40 1.20
N LYS A 136 -15.42 -15.22 2.17
CA LYS A 136 -16.61 -14.35 2.03
C LYS A 136 -16.21 -12.89 1.86
N ILE A 137 -15.19 -12.43 2.59
CA ILE A 137 -14.65 -11.07 2.46
C ILE A 137 -14.03 -10.91 1.08
N ILE A 138 -13.26 -11.89 0.63
CA ILE A 138 -12.61 -11.89 -0.68
C ILE A 138 -13.65 -11.87 -1.81
N ASN A 139 -14.67 -12.72 -1.72
CA ASN A 139 -15.77 -12.79 -2.69
C ASN A 139 -16.57 -11.49 -2.74
N CYS A 140 -16.81 -10.86 -1.57
CA CYS A 140 -17.44 -9.55 -1.50
C CYS A 140 -16.59 -8.49 -2.21
N ALA A 141 -15.28 -8.43 -1.93
CA ALA A 141 -14.36 -7.48 -2.57
C ALA A 141 -14.34 -7.65 -4.10
N GLN A 142 -14.30 -8.91 -4.59
CA GLN A 142 -14.35 -9.20 -6.03
C GLN A 142 -15.64 -8.71 -6.68
N ALA A 143 -16.79 -8.89 -6.02
CA ALA A 143 -18.07 -8.41 -6.51
C ALA A 143 -18.11 -6.88 -6.66
N TRP A 144 -17.54 -6.15 -5.68
CA TRP A 144 -17.42 -4.69 -5.74
C TRP A 144 -16.49 -4.22 -6.86
N ILE A 145 -15.34 -4.88 -7.06
CA ILE A 145 -14.42 -4.56 -8.16
C ILE A 145 -15.11 -4.71 -9.51
N ASN A 146 -15.81 -5.82 -9.73
CA ASN A 146 -16.53 -6.05 -10.98
C ASN A 146 -17.57 -4.95 -11.23
N LYS A 147 -18.36 -4.59 -10.21
CA LYS A 147 -19.36 -3.51 -10.29
C LYS A 147 -18.75 -2.15 -10.64
N LEU A 148 -17.65 -1.77 -9.97
CA LEU A 148 -16.95 -0.50 -10.20
C LEU A 148 -16.29 -0.46 -11.59
N THR A 149 -15.76 -1.59 -12.06
CA THR A 149 -15.12 -1.71 -13.38
C THR A 149 -16.14 -1.52 -14.48
N SER A 150 -17.33 -2.14 -14.37
CA SER A 150 -18.43 -1.93 -15.29
C SER A 150 -18.88 -0.47 -15.35
N GLN A 151 -18.96 0.21 -14.21
CA GLN A 151 -19.31 1.64 -14.16
C GLN A 151 -18.24 2.53 -14.81
N LYS A 152 -16.95 2.24 -14.59
CA LYS A 152 -15.84 3.00 -15.18
C LYS A 152 -15.79 2.85 -16.70
N VAL A 153 -16.01 1.63 -17.21
CA VAL A 153 -16.11 1.37 -18.66
C VAL A 153 -17.30 2.10 -19.27
N GLN A 154 -18.44 2.16 -18.58
CA GLN A 154 -19.60 2.92 -19.04
C GLN A 154 -19.30 4.43 -19.09
N MET A 155 -18.75 5.00 -18.02
CA MET A 155 -18.37 6.42 -18.00
C MET A 155 -17.35 6.77 -19.09
N GLN A 156 -16.38 5.90 -19.37
CA GLN A 156 -15.42 6.11 -20.46
C GLN A 156 -16.07 6.08 -21.84
N LYS A 157 -17.05 5.20 -22.07
CA LYS A 157 -17.82 5.18 -23.32
C LYS A 157 -18.64 6.47 -23.49
N ASP A 158 -19.29 6.92 -22.42
CA ASP A 158 -20.11 8.13 -22.45
C ASP A 158 -19.26 9.40 -22.70
N LEU A 159 -18.02 9.44 -22.21
CA LEU A 159 -17.05 10.51 -22.46
C LEU A 159 -16.47 10.49 -23.89
N LEU A 160 -16.40 9.33 -24.55
CA LEU A 160 -15.90 9.20 -25.92
C LEU A 160 -16.97 9.48 -26.99
N HIS A 161 -18.23 9.61 -26.59
CA HIS A 161 -19.36 9.94 -27.44
C HIS A 161 -19.86 11.39 -27.27
N GLN A 162 -19.09 12.26 -26.61
CA GLN A 162 -19.24 13.72 -26.59
C GLN A 162 -18.14 14.39 -27.42
#